data_AF-A0AAW6YAG6-F1
#
_entry.id   AF-A0AAW6YAG6-F1
#
_cell.length_a   1.000
_cell.length_b   1.000
_cell.length_c   1.000
_cell.angle_alpha   90.00
_cell.angle_beta   90.00
_cell.angle_gamma   90.00
#
_symmetry.space_group_name_H-M   'P 1'
#
loop_
_entity.id
_entity.type
_entity.pdbx_description
1 polymer ?
#
loop_
_entity_poly.entity_id
_entity_poly.type
_entity_poly.pdbx_seq_one_letter_code
_entity_poly.pdbx_strand_id
1 'polypeptide(L)'
;ATFNNTIVMITDVHGNAIAWSSAGALGFKGSRKSTPFAAQMASEAAAKSAQEHGLKSVEVTVKGPGSGRESAIRALAAAGLEVTA
;
A
#
# COMPACT_ATOMS: atom_id res chain seq x y z
N ALA A 1 3.81 -1.90 -7.84
CA ALA A 1 4.09 -3.34 -7.68
C ALA A 1 5.12 -3.80 -8.70
N THR A 2 6.25 -4.33 -8.24
CA THR A 2 7.19 -5.08 -9.11
C THR A 2 6.92 -6.57 -8.96
N PHE A 3 7.54 -7.43 -9.79
CA PHE A 3 7.38 -8.88 -9.66
C PHE A 3 7.86 -9.43 -8.31
N ASN A 4 8.80 -8.74 -7.65
CA ASN A 4 9.49 -9.26 -6.46
C ASN A 4 9.14 -8.53 -5.16
N ASN A 5 8.47 -7.37 -5.25
CA ASN A 5 8.08 -6.59 -4.09
C ASN A 5 6.94 -5.62 -4.39
N THR A 6 6.11 -5.37 -3.39
CA THR A 6 5.12 -4.30 -3.38
C THR A 6 5.49 -3.28 -2.32
N ILE A 7 5.58 -2.03 -2.75
CA ILE A 7 5.82 -0.86 -1.90
C ILE A 7 4.60 0.03 -2.05
N VAL A 8 4.07 0.47 -0.91
CA VAL A 8 2.92 1.36 -0.81
C VAL A 8 3.41 2.61 -0.09
N MET A 9 3.14 3.76 -0.69
CA MET A 9 3.54 5.06 -0.17
C MET A 9 2.34 5.98 -0.27
N ILE A 10 2.06 6.64 0.84
CA ILE A 10 0.99 7.62 0.96
C ILE A 10 1.67 8.97 1.16
N THR A 11 1.36 9.89 0.26
CA THR A 11 1.93 11.23 0.22
C THR A 11 0.83 12.27 0.32
N ASP A 12 1.20 13.44 0.82
CA ASP A 12 0.37 14.64 0.68
C ASP A 12 0.41 15.18 -0.77
N VAL A 13 -0.49 16.11 -1.09
CA VAL A 13 -0.53 16.83 -2.37
C VAL A 13 0.78 17.58 -2.67
N HIS A 14 1.54 17.91 -1.62
CA HIS A 14 2.85 18.55 -1.71
C HIS A 14 4.01 17.55 -1.95
N GLY A 15 3.73 16.25 -2.00
CA GLY A 15 4.73 15.20 -2.21
C GLY A 15 5.46 14.76 -0.94
N ASN A 16 5.04 15.23 0.23
CA ASN A 16 5.60 14.79 1.51
C ASN A 16 5.13 13.37 1.82
N ALA A 17 6.07 12.45 2.11
CA ALA A 17 5.73 11.10 2.51
C ALA A 17 5.18 11.07 3.94
N ILE A 18 3.89 10.78 4.06
CA ILE A 18 3.20 10.69 5.36
C ILE A 18 3.44 9.30 5.94
N ALA A 19 3.20 8.28 5.13
CA ALA A 19 3.39 6.89 5.52
C ALA A 19 3.88 6.06 4.35
N TRP A 20 4.69 5.04 4.63
CA TRP A 20 5.08 4.07 3.64
C TRP A 20 5.27 2.70 4.30
N SER A 21 5.01 1.66 3.53
CA SER A 21 5.26 0.29 3.94
C SER A 21 5.54 -0.58 2.71
N SER A 22 6.13 -1.74 2.95
CA SER A 22 6.40 -2.71 1.90
C SER A 22 6.28 -4.12 2.43
N ALA A 23 6.08 -5.08 1.51
CA ALA A 23 6.08 -6.49 1.87
C ALA A 23 7.40 -6.88 2.59
N GLY A 24 8.54 -6.32 2.18
CA GLY A 24 9.81 -6.53 2.85
C GLY A 24 9.89 -5.96 4.27
N ALA A 25 9.32 -4.77 4.50
CA ALA A 25 9.31 -4.11 5.81
C ALA A 25 8.48 -4.87 6.85
N LEU A 26 7.44 -5.56 6.41
CA LEU A 26 6.61 -6.44 7.25
C LEU A 26 7.23 -7.82 7.54
N GLY A 27 8.48 -8.05 7.12
CA GLY A 27 9.18 -9.30 7.39
C GLY A 27 8.88 -10.44 6.41
N PHE A 28 8.12 -10.20 5.33
CA PHE A 28 8.00 -11.20 4.26
C PHE A 28 9.36 -11.35 3.58
N LYS A 29 9.83 -12.60 3.45
CA LYS A 29 11.12 -12.95 2.84
C LYS A 29 10.94 -13.87 1.62
N GLY A 30 11.89 -13.82 0.69
CA GLY A 30 11.90 -14.65 -0.52
C GLY A 30 10.66 -14.45 -1.40
N SER A 31 10.13 -15.56 -1.93
CA SER A 31 8.93 -15.60 -2.79
C SER A 31 7.65 -15.15 -2.10
N ARG A 32 7.62 -15.03 -0.76
CA ARG A 32 6.44 -14.52 -0.06
C ARG A 32 6.23 -13.02 -0.29
N LYS A 33 7.27 -12.27 -0.66
CA LYS A 33 7.21 -10.82 -0.95
C LYS A 33 6.40 -10.49 -2.20
N SER A 34 6.33 -11.42 -3.16
CA SER A 34 5.62 -11.27 -4.43
C SER A 34 4.18 -11.76 -4.36
N THR A 35 3.67 -12.09 -3.17
CA THR A 35 2.30 -12.58 -3.00
C THR A 35 1.31 -11.44 -2.87
N PRO A 36 0.05 -11.61 -3.34
CA PRO A 36 -1.00 -10.62 -3.14
C PRO A 36 -1.30 -10.38 -1.66
N PHE A 37 -1.15 -11.41 -0.82
CA PHE A 37 -1.31 -11.30 0.63
C PHE A 37 -0.28 -10.35 1.26
N ALA A 38 0.99 -10.44 0.87
CA ALA A 38 2.00 -9.51 1.38
C ALA A 38 1.76 -8.06 0.91
N ALA A 39 1.20 -7.87 -0.29
CA ALA A 39 0.80 -6.55 -0.79
C ALA A 39 -0.39 -5.97 0.00
N GLN A 40 -1.39 -6.79 0.33
CA GLN A 40 -2.51 -6.40 1.20
C GLN A 40 -2.00 -5.94 2.56
N MET A 41 -1.19 -6.75 3.24
CA MET A 41 -0.66 -6.41 4.57
C MET A 41 0.18 -5.12 4.54
N ALA A 42 0.99 -4.92 3.48
CA ALA A 42 1.76 -3.69 3.30
C ALA A 42 0.85 -2.46 3.14
N SER A 43 -0.24 -2.62 2.41
CA SER A 43 -1.21 -1.54 2.18
C SER A 43 -1.98 -1.20 3.45
N GLU A 44 -2.39 -2.20 4.22
CA GLU A 44 -3.09 -2.03 5.49
C GLU A 44 -2.20 -1.32 6.52
N ALA A 45 -0.93 -1.71 6.62
CA ALA A 45 0.03 -1.04 7.51
C ALA A 45 0.23 0.43 7.13
N ALA A 46 0.39 0.73 5.83
CA ALA A 46 0.51 2.12 5.37
C ALA A 46 -0.77 2.91 5.62
N ALA A 47 -1.94 2.32 5.34
CA ALA A 47 -3.25 2.94 5.56
C ALA A 47 -3.49 3.28 7.03
N LYS A 48 -3.14 2.37 7.94
CA LYS A 48 -3.29 2.59 9.38
C LYS A 48 -2.46 3.77 9.86
N SER A 49 -1.18 3.84 9.47
CA SER A 49 -0.34 5.01 9.77
C SER A 49 -0.91 6.29 9.15
N ALA A 50 -1.42 6.25 7.92
CA ALA A 50 -2.08 7.39 7.29
C ALA A 50 -3.35 7.84 8.04
N GLN A 51 -4.15 6.91 8.57
CA GLN A 51 -5.33 7.24 9.37
C GLN A 51 -4.99 7.91 10.69
N GLU A 52 -3.89 7.53 11.34
CA GLU A 52 -3.37 8.22 12.53
C GLU A 52 -3.02 9.69 12.24
N HIS A 53 -2.65 10.00 11.00
CA HIS A 53 -2.44 11.37 10.52
C HIS A 53 -3.72 12.10 10.07
N GLY A 54 -4.90 11.45 10.17
CA GLY A 54 -6.19 12.07 9.83
C GLY A 54 -6.56 12.05 8.35
N LEU A 55 -5.88 11.25 7.53
CA LEU A 55 -6.24 11.06 6.12
C LEU A 55 -7.58 10.30 6.00
N LYS A 56 -8.48 10.83 5.17
CA LYS A 56 -9.81 10.25 4.91
C LYS A 56 -9.95 9.79 3.46
N SER A 57 -9.54 10.62 2.52
CA SER A 57 -9.54 10.32 1.09
C SER A 57 -8.11 10.21 0.56
N VAL A 58 -7.89 9.24 -0.32
CA VAL A 58 -6.59 9.02 -0.97
C VAL A 58 -6.80 8.70 -2.45
N GLU A 59 -5.98 9.32 -3.30
CA GLU A 59 -5.91 8.99 -4.72
C GLU A 59 -4.88 7.87 -4.93
N VAL A 60 -5.29 6.77 -5.57
CA VAL A 60 -4.44 5.58 -5.71
C VAL A 60 -3.85 5.49 -7.11
N THR A 61 -2.58 5.86 -7.25
CA THR A 61 -1.83 5.64 -8.48
C THR A 61 -1.03 4.34 -8.44
N VAL A 62 -1.29 3.44 -9.38
CA VAL A 62 -0.63 2.13 -9.43
C VAL A 62 0.44 2.08 -10.52
N LYS A 63 1.69 1.81 -10.13
CA LYS A 63 2.83 1.65 -11.05
C LYS A 63 3.40 0.23 -11.05
N GLY A 64 3.71 -0.32 -12.24
CA GLY A 64 4.41 -1.60 -12.44
C GLY A 64 3.54 -2.87 -12.35
N PRO A 65 3.88 -3.97 -13.07
CA PRO A 65 2.97 -5.08 -13.42
C PRO A 65 2.74 -6.16 -12.34
N GLY A 66 3.20 -5.96 -11.11
CA GLY A 66 3.13 -7.01 -10.08
C GLY A 66 1.70 -7.44 -9.71
N SER A 67 1.54 -8.70 -9.30
CA SER A 67 0.26 -9.33 -8.94
C SER A 67 -0.46 -8.70 -7.73
N GLY A 68 0.25 -7.93 -6.91
CA GLY A 68 -0.28 -7.29 -5.70
C GLY A 68 -1.11 -6.02 -5.93
N ARG A 69 -1.37 -5.60 -7.19
CA ARG A 69 -2.06 -4.32 -7.49
C ARG A 69 -3.47 -4.25 -6.93
N GLU A 70 -4.32 -5.20 -7.31
CA GLU A 70 -5.74 -5.22 -6.93
C GLU A 70 -5.90 -5.45 -5.42
N SER A 71 -5.10 -6.35 -4.86
CA SER A 71 -5.11 -6.62 -3.42
C SER A 71 -4.69 -5.39 -2.60
N ALA A 72 -3.77 -4.57 -3.11
CA ALA A 72 -3.39 -3.32 -2.46
C ALA A 72 -4.54 -2.31 -2.45
N ILE A 73 -5.19 -2.07 -3.59
CA ILE A 73 -6.35 -1.16 -3.69
C ILE A 73 -7.47 -1.61 -2.74
N ARG A 74 -7.81 -2.90 -2.77
CA ARG A 74 -8.86 -3.47 -1.94
C ARG A 74 -8.53 -3.36 -0.45
N ALA A 75 -7.27 -3.52 -0.07
CA ALA A 75 -6.81 -3.38 1.31
C ALA A 75 -6.89 -1.93 1.80
N LEU A 76 -6.55 -0.95 0.96
CA LEU A 76 -6.70 0.47 1.28
C LEU A 76 -8.18 0.83 1.50
N ALA A 77 -9.07 0.36 0.63
CA ALA A 77 -10.51 0.56 0.78
C ALA A 77 -11.06 -0.14 2.05
N ALA A 78 -10.62 -1.38 2.33
CA ALA A 78 -11.01 -2.13 3.51
C ALA A 78 -10.48 -1.51 4.82
N ALA A 79 -9.34 -0.82 4.76
CA ALA A 79 -8.80 -0.10 5.91
C ALA A 79 -9.69 1.10 6.31
N GLY A 80 -10.58 1.58 5.44
CA GLY A 80 -11.48 2.70 5.70
C GLY A 80 -11.00 4.03 5.14
N LEU A 81 -10.08 4.00 4.16
CA LEU A 81 -9.76 5.16 3.34
C LEU A 81 -10.71 5.20 2.14
N GLU A 82 -11.27 6.37 1.84
CA GLU A 82 -11.98 6.60 0.59
C GLU A 82 -10.97 6.61 -0.55
N VAL A 83 -10.97 5.53 -1.33
CA VAL A 83 -10.12 5.39 -2.50
C VAL A 83 -10.80 6.02 -3.70
N THR A 84 -10.23 7.11 -4.21
CA THR A 84 -10.57 7.67 -5.51
C THR A 84 -9.56 7.20 -6.55
N ALA A 85 -10.07 6.75 -7.71
CA ALA A 85 -9.29 6.16 -8.80
C ALA A 85 -9.03 7.16 -9.93
#